data_AF-A0A9N9ACR2-F1
#
_entry.id   AF-A0A9N9ACR2-F1
#
_cell.length_a   1.000
_cell.length_b   1.000
_cell.length_c   1.000
_cell.angle_alpha   90.00
_cell.angle_beta   90.00
_cell.angle_gamma   90.00
#
_symmetry.space_group_name_H-M   'P 1'
#
loop_
_entity.id
_entity.type
_entity.pdbx_description
1 polymer ?
#
loop_
_entity_poly.entity_id
_entity_poly.type
_entity_poly.pdbx_seq_one_letter_code
_entity_poly.pdbx_strand_id
1 'polypeptide(L)'
;MATFKFCSQCSNLLYPREDKENKRLLYACRNCIYQEETINFCVYRNDVQNAASEKISIIKDLAADPTLARKEKKCSQCGYNIAVFFEAQTRRSDTKMSLYYACANIHCGYRWTDLDQPPMENAEDQYENEENLEYQVDDYEMHGQEPDVEVYQETTYPSMGITEPEEQDMALPKQEYHDSDDW
;
A
#
# COMPACT_ATOMS: atom_id res chain seq x y z
N MET A 1 -15.17 -9.86 7.62
CA MET A 1 -14.79 -8.48 8.05
C MET A 1 -15.72 -8.07 9.18
N ALA A 2 -15.23 -7.31 10.16
CA ALA A 2 -16.12 -6.71 11.15
C ALA A 2 -17.00 -5.66 10.45
N THR A 3 -18.31 -5.69 10.70
CA THR A 3 -19.29 -4.79 10.08
C THR A 3 -20.15 -4.15 11.16
N PHE A 4 -20.21 -2.82 11.19
CA PHE A 4 -21.06 -2.09 12.13
C PHE A 4 -22.51 -2.05 11.63
N LYS A 5 -23.45 -2.07 12.58
CA LYS A 5 -24.88 -2.00 12.31
C LYS A 5 -25.53 -0.87 13.09
N PHE A 6 -26.64 -0.36 12.56
CA PHE A 6 -27.39 0.75 13.14
C PHE A 6 -28.79 0.30 13.52
N CYS A 7 -29.31 0.88 14.60
CA CYS A 7 -30.67 0.61 15.10
C CYS A 7 -31.72 1.09 14.09
N SER A 8 -32.70 0.26 13.79
CA SER A 8 -33.80 0.60 12.87
C SER A 8 -34.75 1.68 13.40
N GLN A 9 -34.80 1.88 14.73
CA GLN A 9 -35.74 2.79 15.38
C GLN A 9 -35.15 4.20 15.61
N CYS A 10 -33.89 4.29 16.04
CA CYS A 10 -33.25 5.55 16.44
C CYS A 10 -31.94 5.84 15.71
N SER A 11 -31.55 5.00 14.75
CA SER A 11 -30.32 5.15 13.94
C SER A 11 -29.01 5.25 14.72
N ASN A 12 -29.02 4.92 16.01
CA ASN A 12 -27.82 4.82 16.84
C ASN A 12 -27.04 3.54 16.54
N LEU A 13 -25.74 3.55 16.84
CA LEU A 13 -24.86 2.38 16.70
C LEU A 13 -25.35 1.22 17.59
N LEU A 14 -25.39 0.00 17.04
CA LEU A 14 -25.65 -1.21 17.81
C LEU A 14 -24.36 -1.77 18.41
N TYR A 15 -24.47 -2.28 19.63
CA TYR A 15 -23.37 -2.86 20.38
C TYR A 15 -23.53 -4.37 20.49
N PRO A 16 -22.43 -5.15 20.38
CA PRO A 16 -22.45 -6.58 20.56
C PRO A 16 -22.88 -6.93 22.00
N ARG A 17 -23.83 -7.86 22.14
CA ARG A 17 -24.36 -8.38 23.41
C ARG A 17 -24.48 -9.90 23.32
N GLU A 18 -24.07 -10.59 24.37
CA GLU A 18 -24.24 -12.05 24.47
C GLU A 18 -25.63 -12.39 25.00
N ASP A 19 -26.33 -13.31 24.33
CA ASP A 19 -27.45 -14.06 24.89
C ASP A 19 -26.91 -15.38 25.47
N LYS A 20 -26.82 -15.43 26.81
CA LYS A 20 -26.24 -16.55 27.56
C LYS A 20 -27.08 -17.82 27.51
N GLU A 21 -28.40 -17.70 27.37
CA GLU A 21 -29.32 -18.84 27.37
C GLU A 21 -29.23 -19.60 26.05
N ASN A 22 -29.30 -18.87 24.94
CA ASN A 22 -29.26 -19.45 23.60
C ASN A 22 -27.82 -19.57 23.05
N LYS A 23 -26.83 -19.01 23.75
CA LYS A 23 -25.41 -18.93 23.34
C LYS A 23 -25.25 -18.26 21.98
N ARG A 24 -25.87 -17.09 21.81
CA ARG A 24 -25.87 -16.34 20.55
C ARG A 24 -25.32 -14.94 20.73
N LEU A 25 -24.70 -14.42 19.67
CA LEU A 25 -24.29 -13.02 19.59
C LEU A 25 -25.45 -12.18 19.03
N LEU A 26 -25.84 -11.16 19.79
CA LEU A 26 -26.83 -10.15 19.41
C LEU A 26 -26.15 -8.80 19.23
N TYR A 27 -26.80 -7.90 18.50
CA TYR A 27 -26.48 -6.49 18.41
C TYR A 27 -27.65 -5.69 18.99
N ALA A 28 -27.42 -4.99 20.10
CA ALA A 28 -28.44 -4.27 20.86
C ALA A 28 -28.17 -2.76 20.90
N CYS A 29 -29.23 -1.98 20.89
CA CYS A 29 -29.16 -0.53 21.06
C CYS A 29 -29.05 -0.17 22.55
N ARG A 30 -28.29 0.88 22.90
CA ARG A 30 -28.23 1.41 24.27
C ARG A 30 -29.35 2.41 24.60
N ASN A 31 -29.94 3.03 23.58
CA ASN A 31 -30.92 4.09 23.74
C ASN A 31 -32.37 3.61 23.64
N CYS A 32 -32.61 2.38 23.19
CA CYS A 32 -33.95 1.79 23.06
C CYS A 32 -33.88 0.26 23.20
N ILE A 33 -35.03 -0.40 23.18
CA ILE A 33 -35.16 -1.86 23.38
C ILE A 33 -34.80 -2.71 22.14
N TYR A 34 -34.39 -2.08 21.03
CA TYR A 34 -34.12 -2.80 19.80
C TYR A 34 -32.87 -3.67 19.90
N GLN A 35 -33.00 -4.92 19.44
CA GLN A 35 -31.91 -5.89 19.34
C GLN A 35 -32.14 -6.83 18.16
N GLU A 36 -31.06 -7.35 17.58
CA GLU A 36 -31.11 -8.29 16.46
C GLU A 36 -29.97 -9.30 16.49
N GLU A 37 -30.17 -10.46 15.88
CA GLU A 37 -29.13 -11.48 15.72
C GLU A 37 -28.19 -11.17 14.55
N THR A 38 -26.97 -11.69 14.63
CA THR A 38 -25.97 -11.56 13.55
C THR A 38 -25.55 -12.92 13.02
N ILE A 39 -25.32 -12.96 11.70
CA ILE A 39 -24.70 -14.11 11.02
C ILE A 39 -23.18 -13.99 11.07
N ASN A 40 -22.66 -12.76 11.18
CA ASN A 40 -21.23 -12.47 11.24
C ASN A 40 -20.78 -12.35 12.70
N PHE A 41 -19.92 -13.29 13.12
CA PHE A 41 -19.38 -13.37 14.49
C PHE A 41 -18.11 -12.55 14.71
N CYS A 42 -17.54 -11.96 13.66
CA CYS A 42 -16.36 -11.10 13.78
C CYS A 42 -16.78 -9.72 14.32
N VAL A 43 -16.62 -9.52 15.62
CA VAL A 43 -16.92 -8.24 16.31
C VAL A 43 -15.83 -7.20 16.07
N TYR A 44 -14.57 -7.63 16.12
CA TYR A 44 -13.41 -6.76 15.95
C TYR A 44 -12.36 -7.46 15.09
N ARG A 45 -11.68 -6.67 14.25
CA ARG A 45 -10.52 -7.08 13.49
C ARG A 45 -9.52 -5.94 13.50
N ASN A 46 -8.34 -6.19 14.02
CA ASN A 46 -7.20 -5.31 13.82
C ASN A 46 -6.51 -5.72 12.52
N ASP A 47 -6.42 -4.81 11.55
CA ASP A 47 -5.68 -5.02 10.31
C ASP A 47 -4.44 -4.14 10.28
N VAL A 48 -3.31 -4.71 10.70
CA VAL A 48 -2.02 -4.00 10.82
C VAL A 48 -1.43 -3.71 9.44
N GLN A 49 -1.56 -4.67 8.52
CA GLN A 49 -1.09 -4.60 7.15
C GLN A 49 -2.29 -4.51 6.21
N ASN A 50 -2.87 -3.31 6.16
CA ASN A 50 -4.07 -3.06 5.38
C ASN A 50 -3.73 -3.00 3.87
N ALA A 51 -3.45 -4.15 3.25
CA ALA A 51 -3.36 -4.29 1.79
C ALA A 51 -4.74 -4.09 1.11
N ALA A 52 -5.82 -4.08 1.90
CA ALA A 52 -7.18 -4.22 1.42
C ALA A 52 -7.81 -2.96 0.79
N SER A 53 -7.14 -1.81 0.72
CA SER A 53 -7.72 -0.67 -0.01
C SER A 53 -6.72 0.31 -0.63
N GLU A 54 -5.66 -0.20 -1.26
CA GLU A 54 -5.13 0.46 -2.47
C GLU A 54 -6.08 0.30 -3.67
N LYS A 55 -7.32 -0.16 -3.43
CA LYS A 55 -8.46 0.29 -4.23
C LYS A 55 -8.63 1.78 -4.01
N ILE A 56 -7.82 2.52 -4.75
CA ILE A 56 -7.96 3.94 -5.05
C ILE A 56 -9.45 4.19 -5.16
N SER A 57 -9.93 5.09 -4.30
CA SER A 57 -11.26 5.68 -4.41
C SER A 57 -11.60 5.81 -5.90
N ILE A 58 -12.79 5.38 -6.30
CA ILE A 58 -13.22 5.43 -7.71
C ILE A 58 -13.32 6.91 -8.11
N ILE A 59 -12.19 7.55 -8.41
CA ILE A 59 -12.09 8.92 -8.89
C ILE A 59 -12.45 8.80 -10.36
N LYS A 60 -13.69 9.16 -10.69
CA LYS A 60 -14.22 9.04 -12.05
C LYS A 60 -13.48 9.95 -13.04
N ASP A 61 -12.82 10.98 -12.55
CA ASP A 61 -12.29 12.08 -13.37
C ASP A 61 -10.76 12.02 -13.58
N LEU A 62 -10.11 10.88 -13.30
CA LEU A 62 -8.66 10.72 -13.52
C LEU A 62 -8.26 10.97 -14.98
N ALA A 63 -9.13 10.62 -15.94
CA ALA A 63 -8.88 10.84 -17.36
C ALA A 63 -8.89 12.33 -17.75
N ALA A 64 -9.64 13.16 -17.00
CA ALA A 64 -9.78 14.60 -17.25
C ALA A 64 -8.72 15.44 -16.54
N ASP A 65 -8.06 14.89 -15.53
CA ASP A 65 -7.01 15.58 -14.80
C ASP A 65 -5.78 15.85 -15.71
N PRO A 66 -5.44 17.12 -15.99
CA PRO A 66 -4.27 17.47 -16.80
C PRO A 66 -2.96 17.34 -16.04
N THR A 67 -3.00 17.22 -14.71
CA THR A 67 -1.79 17.13 -13.86
C THR A 67 -1.24 15.71 -13.79
N LEU A 68 -2.05 14.71 -14.14
CA LEU A 68 -1.62 13.31 -14.15
C LEU A 68 -0.89 12.96 -15.45
N ALA A 69 0.22 12.24 -15.29
CA ALA A 69 1.04 11.78 -16.40
C ALA A 69 0.33 10.69 -17.22
N ARG A 70 0.65 10.63 -18.52
CA ARG A 70 0.05 9.70 -19.49
C ARG A 70 1.14 8.86 -20.15
N LYS A 71 0.83 7.59 -20.37
CA LYS A 71 1.70 6.62 -21.05
C LYS A 71 0.90 5.82 -22.07
N GLU A 72 1.56 5.40 -23.13
CA GLU A 72 1.00 4.46 -24.08
C GLU A 72 0.89 3.07 -23.43
N LYS A 73 -0.33 2.68 -23.08
CA LYS A 73 -0.67 1.37 -22.52
C LYS A 73 -2.08 1.00 -22.91
N LYS A 74 -2.23 -0.11 -23.63
CA LYS A 74 -3.52 -0.58 -24.17
C LYS A 74 -4.43 -1.07 -23.05
N CYS A 75 -5.63 -0.50 -22.97
CA CYS A 75 -6.68 -0.94 -22.06
C CYS A 75 -7.26 -2.29 -22.51
N SER A 76 -7.33 -3.27 -21.60
CA SER A 76 -7.90 -4.59 -21.87
C SER A 76 -9.43 -4.58 -22.07
N GLN A 77 -10.14 -3.54 -21.58
CA GLN A 77 -11.60 -3.46 -21.72
C GLN A 77 -12.07 -2.76 -23.00
N CYS A 78 -11.46 -1.62 -23.37
CA CYS A 78 -11.92 -0.82 -24.51
C CYS A 78 -10.90 -0.70 -25.65
N GLY A 79 -9.68 -1.22 -25.48
CA GLY A 79 -8.63 -1.15 -26.50
C GLY A 79 -7.99 0.23 -26.69
N TYR A 80 -8.37 1.25 -25.90
CA TYR A 80 -7.75 2.57 -25.96
C TYR A 80 -6.29 2.50 -25.54
N ASN A 81 -5.40 3.16 -26.30
CA ASN A 81 -3.95 2.99 -26.16
C ASN A 81 -3.29 3.93 -25.15
N ILE A 82 -4.03 4.84 -24.53
CA ILE A 82 -3.48 5.78 -23.57
C ILE A 82 -4.04 5.47 -22.18
N ALA A 83 -3.14 5.37 -21.21
CA ALA A 83 -3.46 5.25 -19.80
C ALA A 83 -2.86 6.42 -19.02
N VAL A 84 -3.63 6.94 -18.08
CA VAL A 84 -3.13 7.82 -17.02
C VAL A 84 -2.50 6.92 -15.96
N PHE A 85 -1.35 7.29 -15.42
CA PHE A 85 -0.70 6.52 -14.36
C PHE A 85 -0.32 7.38 -13.17
N PHE A 86 -0.28 6.76 -11.99
CA PHE A 86 0.05 7.40 -10.72
C PHE A 86 0.50 6.37 -9.69
N GLU A 87 1.22 6.81 -8.67
CA GLU A 87 1.65 5.99 -7.54
C GLU A 87 0.62 6.05 -6.40
N ALA A 88 0.54 5.00 -5.58
CA ALA A 88 -0.29 5.03 -4.38
C ALA A 88 0.19 6.11 -3.41
N GLN A 89 -0.73 6.97 -2.95
CA GLN A 89 -0.43 8.03 -1.98
C GLN A 89 -0.37 7.54 -0.53
N THR A 90 0.09 6.31 -0.28
CA THR A 90 0.28 5.83 1.10
C THR A 90 1.59 6.40 1.66
N ARG A 91 1.51 6.96 2.87
CA ARG A 91 2.66 7.54 3.59
C ARG A 91 3.48 6.51 4.36
N ARG A 92 3.22 5.21 4.19
CA ARG A 92 3.94 4.16 4.90
C ARG A 92 5.30 3.92 4.23
N SER A 93 6.34 3.74 5.02
CA SER A 93 7.71 3.52 4.53
C SER A 93 7.91 2.17 3.84
N ASP A 94 7.02 1.20 4.07
CA ASP A 94 6.99 -0.12 3.44
C ASP A 94 6.15 -0.17 2.14
N THR A 95 5.65 0.99 1.69
CA THR A 95 4.89 1.11 0.44
C THR A 95 5.75 0.68 -0.75
N LYS A 96 5.24 -0.24 -1.56
CA LYS A 96 5.86 -0.59 -2.85
C LYS A 96 5.67 0.55 -3.85
N MET A 97 6.68 0.85 -4.66
CA MET A 97 6.59 1.80 -5.78
C MET A 97 5.78 1.20 -6.95
N SER A 98 4.54 0.80 -6.68
CA SER A 98 3.64 0.20 -7.66
C SER A 98 2.87 1.30 -8.39
N LEU A 99 2.89 1.23 -9.72
CA LEU A 99 2.12 2.12 -10.58
C LEU A 99 0.70 1.59 -10.77
N TYR A 100 -0.25 2.49 -10.64
CA TYR A 100 -1.65 2.29 -10.97
C TYR A 100 -1.94 2.99 -12.28
N TYR A 101 -2.71 2.32 -13.12
CA TYR A 101 -3.13 2.80 -14.42
C TYR A 101 -4.65 2.96 -14.43
N ALA A 102 -5.11 4.02 -15.08
CA ALA A 102 -6.51 4.24 -15.42
C ALA A 102 -6.62 4.53 -16.92
N CYS A 103 -7.61 3.93 -17.58
CA CYS A 103 -7.85 4.20 -18.99
C CYS A 103 -8.16 5.69 -19.22
N ALA A 104 -7.47 6.34 -20.14
CA ALA A 104 -7.70 7.75 -20.46
C ALA A 104 -8.99 8.00 -21.28
N ASN A 105 -9.71 6.94 -21.65
CA ASN A 105 -11.07 7.06 -22.17
C ASN A 105 -12.06 7.29 -21.02
N ILE A 106 -12.68 8.47 -20.99
CA ILE A 106 -13.65 8.92 -19.98
C ILE A 106 -14.83 7.94 -19.83
N HIS A 107 -15.20 7.24 -20.91
CA HIS A 107 -16.31 6.27 -20.88
C HIS A 107 -15.91 4.88 -20.40
N CYS A 108 -14.61 4.57 -20.28
CA CYS A 108 -14.14 3.25 -19.85
C CYS A 108 -13.86 3.20 -18.35
N GLY A 109 -12.98 4.08 -17.84
CA GLY A 109 -12.65 4.12 -16.41
C GLY A 109 -12.03 2.84 -15.83
N TYR A 110 -11.63 1.88 -16.67
CA TYR A 110 -10.94 0.66 -16.24
C TYR A 110 -9.61 1.01 -15.57
N ARG A 111 -9.32 0.35 -14.44
CA ARG A 111 -8.10 0.57 -13.65
C ARG A 111 -7.38 -0.75 -13.40
N TRP A 112 -6.06 -0.73 -13.45
CA TRP A 112 -5.22 -1.91 -13.26
C TRP A 112 -3.83 -1.51 -12.75
N THR A 113 -3.08 -2.46 -12.22
CA THR A 113 -1.68 -2.28 -11.81
C THR A 113 -0.74 -2.99 -12.77
N ASP A 114 0.57 -2.74 -12.67
CA ASP A 114 1.58 -3.51 -13.42
C ASP A 114 1.57 -5.02 -13.06
N LEU A 115 1.07 -5.37 -11.88
CA LEU A 115 0.97 -6.77 -11.42
C LEU A 115 -0.22 -7.53 -12.04
N ASP A 116 -1.21 -6.80 -12.59
CA ASP A 116 -2.43 -7.39 -13.16
C ASP A 116 -2.25 -7.79 -14.64
N GLN A 117 -1.06 -7.62 -15.21
CA GLN A 117 -0.80 -8.05 -16.58
C GLN A 117 -0.51 -9.56 -16.62
N PRO A 118 -1.15 -10.33 -17.53
CA PRO A 118 -0.70 -11.68 -17.81
C PRO A 118 0.77 -11.61 -18.28
N PRO A 119 1.60 -12.62 -17.96
CA PRO A 119 2.96 -12.68 -18.47
C PRO A 119 2.93 -12.47 -19.98
N MET A 120 3.70 -11.50 -20.48
CA MET A 120 3.90 -11.40 -21.92
C MET A 120 4.61 -12.67 -22.36
N GLU A 121 3.97 -13.43 -23.24
CA GLU A 121 4.40 -14.78 -23.65
C GLU A 121 5.72 -14.80 -24.45
N ASN A 122 6.46 -13.68 -24.56
CA ASN A 122 7.73 -13.60 -25.28
C ASN A 122 8.68 -12.57 -24.64
N ALA A 123 9.18 -12.84 -23.43
CA ALA A 123 10.19 -12.04 -22.76
C ALA A 123 11.61 -12.67 -22.79
N GLU A 124 11.82 -13.65 -23.67
CA GLU A 124 13.10 -14.36 -23.79
C GLU A 124 14.05 -13.72 -24.83
N ASP A 125 13.55 -12.88 -25.75
CA ASP A 125 14.38 -12.38 -26.88
C ASP A 125 15.19 -11.09 -26.60
N GLN A 126 15.20 -10.57 -25.36
CA GLN A 126 15.89 -9.30 -25.05
C GLN A 126 17.19 -9.42 -24.26
N TYR A 127 17.56 -10.62 -23.80
CA TYR A 127 18.80 -10.83 -23.01
C TYR A 127 19.99 -11.35 -23.82
N GLU A 128 19.82 -11.69 -25.10
CA GLU A 128 20.92 -12.22 -25.94
C GLU A 128 21.63 -11.19 -26.84
N ASN A 129 21.15 -9.93 -26.90
CA ASN A 129 21.72 -8.92 -27.81
C ASN A 129 22.80 -8.01 -27.21
N GLU A 130 23.17 -8.15 -25.93
CA GLU A 130 24.23 -7.33 -25.29
C GLU A 130 25.64 -7.93 -25.40
N GLU A 131 25.81 -9.19 -25.86
CA GLU A 131 27.14 -9.81 -26.00
C GLU A 131 27.89 -9.46 -27.31
N ASN A 132 27.31 -8.67 -28.22
CA ASN A 132 27.92 -8.35 -29.52
C ASN A 132 28.38 -6.88 -29.70
N LEU A 133 28.62 -6.14 -28.62
CA LEU A 133 29.45 -4.91 -28.74
C LEU A 133 30.93 -5.29 -28.68
N GLU A 134 31.45 -5.69 -29.85
CA GLU A 134 32.87 -5.74 -30.15
C GLU A 134 33.47 -4.35 -29.90
N TYR A 135 34.32 -4.23 -28.87
CA TYR A 135 35.07 -3.00 -28.60
C TYR A 135 36.04 -2.76 -29.75
N GLN A 136 35.73 -1.78 -30.61
CA GLN A 136 36.71 -1.20 -31.52
C GLN A 136 37.73 -0.41 -30.70
N VAL A 137 38.97 -0.89 -30.70
CA VAL A 137 40.12 -0.20 -30.10
C VAL A 137 40.68 0.74 -31.16
N ASP A 138 40.40 2.03 -31.04
CA ASP A 138 41.07 3.06 -31.85
C ASP A 138 42.46 3.32 -31.25
N ASP A 139 43.51 2.94 -31.98
CA ASP A 139 44.90 3.26 -31.66
C ASP A 139 45.12 4.78 -31.73
N TYR A 140 45.30 5.41 -30.57
CA TYR A 140 45.83 6.77 -30.49
C TYR A 140 47.12 6.77 -29.66
N GLU A 141 48.26 6.72 -30.34
CA GLU A 141 49.57 6.92 -29.74
C GLU A 141 49.67 8.35 -29.18
N MET A 142 49.92 8.50 -27.88
CA MET A 142 50.24 9.79 -27.29
C MET A 142 51.55 9.72 -26.51
N HIS A 143 52.48 10.54 -26.99
CA HIS A 143 53.81 10.80 -26.47
C HIS A 143 53.85 11.00 -24.95
N GLY A 144 54.86 10.38 -24.33
CA GLY A 144 55.07 10.40 -22.88
C GLY A 144 55.46 11.76 -22.32
N GLN A 145 54.93 12.00 -21.12
CA GLN A 145 55.48 12.87 -20.07
C GLN A 145 54.79 12.48 -18.75
N GLU A 146 55.54 11.90 -17.80
CA GLU A 146 55.05 11.60 -16.44
C GLU A 146 54.75 12.91 -15.68
N PRO A 147 53.73 12.93 -14.79
CA PRO A 147 54.09 13.13 -13.38
C PRO A 147 53.20 12.44 -12.32
N ASP A 148 53.88 12.15 -11.20
CA ASP A 148 53.52 12.10 -9.77
C ASP A 148 52.36 11.24 -9.24
N VAL A 149 52.74 10.17 -8.54
CA VAL A 149 51.88 9.29 -7.73
C VAL A 149 51.60 9.92 -6.37
N GLU A 150 50.39 10.40 -6.13
CA GLU A 150 49.93 10.70 -4.76
C GLU A 150 49.44 9.41 -4.07
N VAL A 151 50.15 9.04 -3.01
CA VAL A 151 49.81 7.92 -2.12
C VAL A 151 48.68 8.35 -1.19
N TYR A 152 47.48 7.80 -1.38
CA TYR A 152 46.38 7.97 -0.43
C TYR A 152 46.67 7.18 0.86
N GLN A 153 46.75 7.89 1.99
CA GLN A 153 46.77 7.29 3.33
C GLN A 153 45.34 7.17 3.86
N GLU A 154 44.99 6.01 4.40
CA GLU A 154 43.69 5.74 5.02
C GLU A 154 43.48 6.58 6.28
N THR A 155 42.38 7.33 6.33
CA THR A 155 41.92 8.01 7.55
C THR A 155 41.14 7.02 8.44
N THR A 156 41.69 6.70 9.61
CA THR A 156 40.98 5.95 10.65
C THR A 156 40.11 6.91 11.49
N TYR A 157 38.80 6.65 11.55
CA TYR A 157 37.87 7.40 12.41
C TYR A 157 37.86 6.82 13.84
N PRO A 158 37.96 7.66 14.89
CA PRO A 158 37.82 7.19 16.27
C PRO A 158 36.35 6.86 16.59
N SER A 159 36.14 5.71 17.20
CA SER A 159 34.86 5.25 17.76
C SER A 159 34.35 6.22 18.82
N MET A 160 33.23 6.91 18.54
CA MET A 160 32.43 7.58 19.56
C MET A 160 31.45 6.57 20.15
N GLY A 161 31.58 6.30 21.45
CA GLY A 161 30.67 5.44 22.19
C GLY A 161 29.24 6.00 22.16
N ILE A 162 28.30 5.15 21.78
CA ILE A 162 26.87 5.43 21.83
C ILE A 162 26.41 5.08 23.26
N THR A 163 25.99 6.06 24.04
CA THR A 163 25.28 5.81 25.30
C THR A 163 23.85 5.40 25.01
N GLU A 164 23.41 4.29 25.60
CA GLU A 164 22.02 3.80 25.53
C GLU A 164 21.06 4.86 26.09
N PRO A 165 19.92 5.15 25.44
CA PRO A 165 18.88 5.99 26.01
C PRO A 165 18.09 5.21 27.07
N GLU A 166 17.83 5.85 28.22
CA GLU A 166 17.04 5.30 29.33
C GLU A 166 15.64 4.85 28.90
N GLU A 167 15.26 3.62 29.30
CA GLU A 167 13.89 3.12 29.21
C GLU A 167 12.98 3.91 30.15
N GLN A 168 12.14 4.79 29.59
CA GLN A 168 10.98 5.30 30.30
C GLN A 168 9.83 4.30 30.13
N ASP A 169 9.55 3.54 31.19
CA ASP A 169 8.37 2.68 31.33
C ASP A 169 7.09 3.51 31.17
N MET A 170 6.60 3.64 29.92
CA MET A 170 5.25 4.10 29.67
C MET A 170 4.29 2.98 30.07
N ALA A 171 3.77 3.05 31.30
CA ALA A 171 2.72 2.16 31.76
C ALA A 171 1.56 2.15 30.75
N LEU A 172 1.20 0.95 30.27
CA LEU A 172 0.01 0.74 29.46
C LEU A 172 -1.21 1.34 30.17
N PRO A 173 -2.07 2.10 29.47
CA PRO A 173 -3.27 2.65 30.09
C PRO A 173 -4.12 1.50 30.62
N LYS A 174 -4.48 1.57 31.91
CA LYS A 174 -5.35 0.58 32.56
C LYS A 174 -6.63 0.45 31.75
N GLN A 175 -6.92 -0.75 31.28
CA GLN A 175 -8.26 -1.10 30.81
C GLN A 175 -9.16 -1.12 32.06
N GLU A 176 -9.74 0.03 32.39
CA GLU A 176 -10.93 0.07 33.24
C GLU A 176 -12.07 -0.53 32.41
N TYR A 177 -12.20 -1.86 32.47
CA TYR A 177 -13.45 -2.50 32.11
C TYR A 177 -14.50 -1.94 33.07
N HIS A 178 -15.51 -1.27 32.53
CA HIS A 178 -16.70 -0.92 33.28
C HIS A 178 -17.27 -2.18 33.93
N ASP A 179 -17.61 -2.06 35.22
CA ASP A 179 -18.14 -3.13 36.06
C ASP A 179 -19.31 -3.85 35.37
N SER A 180 -19.34 -5.17 35.54
CA SER A 180 -20.35 -6.07 34.98
C SER A 180 -21.77 -5.82 35.51
N ASP A 181 -21.92 -4.95 36.52
CA ASP A 181 -23.17 -4.67 37.21
C ASP A 181 -23.77 -3.29 36.84
N ASP A 182 -23.17 -2.55 35.90
CA ASP A 182 -23.69 -1.25 35.41
C ASP A 182 -24.69 -1.40 34.25
N TRP A 183 -25.45 -2.51 34.22
CA TRP A 183 -26.44 -2.86 33.19
C TRP A 183 -27.76 -3.38 33.76
#